data_AF-A0A392MDS6-F1
#
_entry.id   AF-A0A392MDS6-F1
#
_cell.length_a   1.000
_cell.length_b   1.000
_cell.length_c   1.000
_cell.angle_alpha   90.00
_cell.angle_beta   90.00
_cell.angle_gamma   90.00
#
_symmetry.space_group_name_H-M   'P 1'
#
loop_
_entity.id
_entity.type
_entity.pdbx_description
1 polymer ?
#
loop_
_entity_poly.entity_id
_entity_poly.type
_entity_poly.pdbx_seq_one_letter_code
_entity_poly.pdbx_strand_id
1 'polypeptide(L)' 'EMRRKSVQNGLKTTGEGLDWGVLFGFGPGLTIETVVLHSVAI' A
#
# COMPACT_ATOMS: atom_id res chain seq x y z
N GLU A 1 -6.04 -0.52 6.79
CA GLU A 1 -5.42 -1.65 7.53
C GLU A 1 -3.88 -1.65 7.49
N MET A 2 -3.26 -1.58 6.30
CA MET A 2 -1.79 -1.62 6.10
C MET A 2 -1.00 -0.67 7.02
N ARG A 3 -1.36 0.62 7.06
CA ARG A 3 -0.71 1.61 7.93
C ARG A 3 -0.81 1.23 9.42
N ARG A 4 -1.99 0.82 9.89
CA ARG A 4 -2.22 0.48 11.30
C ARG A 4 -1.38 -0.73 11.73
N LYS A 5 -1.35 -1.79 10.91
CA LYS A 5 -0.53 -2.98 11.16
C LYS A 5 0.96 -2.65 11.16
N SER A 6 1.40 -1.81 10.22
CA SER A 6 2.81 -1.41 10.12
C SER A 6 3.28 -0.67 11.38
N VAL A 7 2.43 0.21 11.94
CA VAL A 7 2.71 0.90 13.22
C VAL A 7 2.75 -0.10 14.38
N GLN A 8 1.77 -1.00 14.48
CA GLN A 8 1.71 -2.01 15.55
C GLN A 8 2.92 -2.95 15.54
N ASN A 9 3.45 -3.25 14.36
CA ASN A 9 4.60 -4.13 14.18
C ASN A 9 5.96 -3.38 14.24
N GLY A 10 5.97 -2.07 14.48
CA GLY A 10 7.20 -1.28 14.57
C GLY A 10 8.00 -1.22 13.26
N LEU A 11 7.31 -1.28 12.11
CA LEU A 11 7.97 -1.25 10.79
C LEU A 11 8.42 0.17 10.44
N LYS A 12 9.37 0.26 9.50
CA LYS A 12 9.99 1.54 9.12
C LYS A 12 9.07 2.46 8.31
N THR A 13 8.15 1.88 7.53
CA THR A 13 7.30 2.63 6.61
C THR A 13 5.84 2.20 6.71
N THR A 14 4.92 3.07 6.28
CA THR A 14 3.48 2.80 6.23
C THR A 14 3.12 1.69 5.22
N GLY A 15 4.06 1.30 4.36
CA GLY A 15 3.95 0.25 3.35
C GLY A 15 4.54 -1.08 3.81
N GLU A 16 4.31 -1.46 5.06
CA GLU A 16 4.82 -2.72 5.64
C GLU A 16 6.36 -2.84 5.62
N GLY A 17 7.04 -1.69 5.76
CA GLY A 17 8.51 -1.62 5.73
C GLY A 17 9.11 -1.57 4.33
N LEU A 18 8.29 -1.56 3.28
CA LEU A 18 8.72 -1.36 1.89
C LEU A 18 8.52 0.09 1.46
N ASP A 19 9.36 0.55 0.53
CA ASP A 19 9.28 1.92 0.00
C ASP A 19 8.19 2.09 -1.06
N TRP A 20 7.93 1.04 -1.84
CA TRP A 20 7.00 1.07 -2.97
C TRP A 20 5.95 -0.03 -2.90
N GLY A 21 4.76 0.25 -3.42
CA GLY A 21 3.68 -0.71 -3.56
C GLY A 21 2.81 -0.43 -4.79
N VAL A 22 1.95 -1.38 -5.12
CA VAL A 22 0.94 -1.24 -6.17
C VAL A 22 -0.45 -1.48 -5.57
N LEU A 23 -1.41 -0.67 -5.98
CA LEU A 23 -2.82 -0.85 -5.69
C LEU A 23 -3.57 -1.14 -7.00
N PHE A 24 -4.37 -2.20 -6.98
CA PHE A 24 -5.27 -2.58 -8.08
C PHE A 24 -6.72 -2.27 -7.72
N GLY A 25 -7.39 -1.50 -8.58
CA GLY A 25 -8.84 -1.31 -8.56
C GLY A 25 -9.50 -2.14 -9.66
N PHE A 26 -10.51 -2.93 -9.32
CA PHE A 26 -11.27 -3.76 -10.28
C PHE A 26 -12.68 -3.20 -10.46
N GLY A 27 -13.03 -2.83 -11.70
CA GLY A 27 -14.33 -2.27 -12.04
C GLY A 27 -15.19 -3.22 -12.89
N PRO A 28 -16.50 -2.95 -13.05
CA PRO A 28 -17.38 -3.73 -13.91
C PRO A 28 -16.89 -3.69 -15.37
N GLY A 29 -16.71 -4.87 -15.98
CA GLY A 29 -16.10 -5.04 -17.30
C GLY A 29 -14.71 -5.70 -17.22
N LEU A 30 -13.78 -5.29 -18.09
CA LEU A 30 -12.39 -5.74 -18.11
C LEU A 30 -11.42 -4.59 -17.75
N THR A 31 -11.80 -3.75 -16.77
CA THR A 31 -10.98 -2.59 -16.37
C THR A 31 -10.21 -2.88 -15.10
N ILE A 32 -8.89 -2.65 -15.16
CA ILE A 32 -7.99 -2.66 -14.01
C ILE A 32 -7.35 -1.28 -13.90
N GLU A 33 -7.61 -0.60 -12.79
CA GLU A 33 -6.89 0.62 -12.43
C GLU A 33 -5.65 0.23 -11.62
N THR A 34 -4.48 0.73 -12.01
CA THR A 34 -3.22 0.44 -11.32
C THR A 34 -2.59 1.73 -10.85
N VAL A 35 -2.37 1.85 -9.54
CA VAL A 35 -1.71 3.01 -8.93
C VAL A 35 -0.41 2.57 -8.26
N VAL A 36 0.69 3.23 -8.59
CA VAL A 36 1.97 3.07 -7.89
C VAL A 36 1.97 3.97 -6.66
N LEU A 37 2.33 3.40 -5.52
CA LEU A 37 2.35 4.07 -4.22
C LEU A 37 3.77 4.17 -3.71
N HIS A 38 4.16 5.36 -3.26
CA HIS A 38 5.35 5.56 -2.43
C HIS A 38 4.92 5.61 -0.97
N SER A 39 5.58 4.83 -0.12
CA SER A 39 5.31 4.79 1.31
C SER A 39 5.90 6.02 2.03
N VAL A 40 5.51 6.20 3.29
CA VAL A 40 6.04 7.25 4.17
C VAL A 40 6.62 6.59 5.41
N ALA A 41 7.62 7.21 6.03
CA ALA A 41 8.11 6.77 7.34
C ALA A 41 6.98 6.79 8.39
N ILE A 42 7.02 5.83 9.33
CA ILE A 42 6.08 5.74 10.45
C ILE A 42 6.47 6.68 11.59
#